data_AF-A0A177WLG7-F1
#
_entry.id   AF-A0A177WLG7-F1
#
_cell.length_a   1.000
_cell.length_b   1.000
_cell.length_c   1.000
_cell.angle_alpha   90.00
_cell.angle_beta   90.00
_cell.angle_gamma   90.00
#
_symmetry.space_group_name_H-M   'P 1'
#
loop_
_entity.id
_entity.type
_entity.pdbx_description
1 polymer ?
#
loop_
_entity_poly.entity_id
_entity_poly.type
_entity_poly.pdbx_seq_one_letter_code
_entity_poly.pdbx_strand_id
1 'polypeptide(L)'
;MVRGQLQGREREKKLSELTAKELEPLDSTVLAYRSVGRMFIKEDISMLKDELHKKSASASKEIVAMERAATKLEGDLKDTERTLQDLIKKVMSQGKE
;
A
#
# COMPACT_ATOMS: atom_id res chain seq x y z
N MET A 1 6.24 -9.05 -6.18
CA MET A 1 5.69 -7.82 -6.76
C MET A 1 4.75 -7.09 -5.81
N VAL A 2 3.68 -7.74 -5.31
CA VAL A 2 2.71 -7.13 -4.36
C VAL A 2 3.36 -6.67 -3.05
N ARG A 3 4.24 -7.48 -2.43
CA ARG A 3 4.97 -7.08 -1.20
C ARG A 3 5.83 -5.82 -1.37
N GLY A 4 6.41 -5.60 -2.55
CA GLY A 4 7.19 -4.39 -2.84
C GLY A 4 6.31 -3.15 -3.01
N GLN A 5 5.13 -3.30 -3.61
CA GLN A 5 4.14 -2.23 -3.70
C GLN A 5 3.61 -1.85 -2.31
N LEU A 6 3.44 -2.84 -1.43
CA LEU A 6 3.01 -2.68 -0.04
C LEU A 6 4.01 -1.83 0.76
N GLN A 7 5.30 -2.18 0.70
CA GLN A 7 6.37 -1.40 1.33
C GLN A 7 6.44 0.05 0.82
N GLY A 8 6.22 0.26 -0.48
CA GLY A 8 6.13 1.59 -1.07
C GLY A 8 4.99 2.43 -0.48
N ARG A 9 3.80 1.84 -0.36
CA ARG A 9 2.61 2.52 0.20
C ARG A 9 2.70 2.73 1.71
N GLU A 10 3.31 1.81 2.45
CA GLU A 10 3.60 2.01 3.88
C GLU A 10 4.56 3.19 4.11
N ARG A 11 5.60 3.30 3.28
CA ARG A 11 6.53 4.44 3.34
C ARG A 11 5.81 5.75 3.03
N GLU A 12 4.96 5.77 2.01
CA GLU A 12 4.19 6.96 1.62
C GLU A 12 3.19 7.39 2.71
N LYS A 13 2.51 6.43 3.34
CA LYS A 13 1.65 6.66 4.50
C LYS A 13 2.44 7.30 5.64
N LYS A 14 3.56 6.68 6.03
CA LYS A 14 4.40 7.16 7.14
C LYS A 14 4.92 8.57 6.90
N LEU A 15 5.32 8.88 5.67
CA LEU A 15 5.75 10.22 5.29
C LEU A 15 4.60 11.23 5.46
N SER A 16 3.41 10.89 4.94
CA SER A 16 2.24 11.77 4.99
C SER A 16 1.79 12.04 6.44
N GLU A 17 1.83 11.04 7.31
CA GLU A 17 1.52 11.17 8.74
C GLU A 17 2.57 12.00 9.49
N LEU A 18 3.86 11.85 9.15
CA LEU A 18 4.93 12.64 9.75
C LEU A 18 4.79 14.11 9.36
N THR A 19 4.59 14.40 8.07
CA THR A 19 4.37 15.77 7.59
C THR A 19 3.12 16.39 8.21
N ALA A 20 2.04 15.63 8.38
CA ALA A 20 0.84 16.14 9.06
C ALA A 20 1.12 16.55 10.52
N LYS A 21 1.90 15.75 11.26
CA LYS A 21 2.34 16.07 12.64
C LYS A 21 3.25 17.29 12.70
N GLU A 22 4.15 17.44 11.73
CA GLU A 22 5.04 18.61 11.64
C GLU A 22 4.26 19.90 11.33
N LEU A 23 3.14 19.80 10.61
CA LEU A 23 2.25 20.93 10.31
C LEU A 23 1.27 21.26 11.44
N GLU A 24 1.03 20.35 12.38
CA GLU A 24 0.12 20.52 13.51
C GLU A 24 0.43 21.76 14.38
N PRO A 25 1.69 22.05 14.78
CA PRO A 25 2.02 23.24 15.58
C PRO A 25 1.99 24.55 14.81
N LEU A 26 1.81 24.53 13.48
CA LEU A 26 1.75 25.74 12.67
C LEU A 26 0.37 26.39 12.76
N ASP A 27 0.38 27.71 12.91
CA ASP A 27 -0.82 28.53 13.01
C ASP A 27 -1.59 28.57 11.68
N SER A 28 -2.90 28.74 11.78
CA SER A 28 -3.84 28.71 10.64
C SER A 28 -3.65 29.86 9.64
N THR A 29 -2.95 30.93 10.05
CA THR A 29 -2.60 32.12 9.27
C THR A 29 -1.33 31.98 8.44
N VAL A 30 -0.59 30.86 8.61
CA VAL A 30 0.65 30.63 7.87
C VAL A 30 0.34 30.35 6.40
N LEU A 31 1.04 31.06 5.52
CA LEU A 31 0.99 30.85 4.08
C LEU A 31 1.58 29.48 3.72
N ALA A 32 0.77 28.60 3.15
CA ALA A 32 1.21 27.29 2.66
C ALA A 32 1.23 27.25 1.13
N TYR A 33 2.07 26.37 0.59
CA TYR A 33 2.18 26.15 -0.85
C TYR A 33 2.05 24.65 -1.16
N ARG A 34 1.10 24.31 -2.02
CA ARG A 34 0.91 22.96 -2.52
C ARG A 34 1.64 22.76 -3.84
N SER A 35 2.43 21.69 -3.93
CA SER A 35 3.11 21.32 -5.18
C SER A 35 2.14 20.67 -6.16
N VAL A 36 2.11 21.18 -7.39
CA VAL A 36 1.36 20.61 -8.52
C VAL A 36 2.32 20.47 -9.71
N GLY A 37 2.87 19.27 -9.88
CA GLY A 37 3.86 18.98 -10.92
C GLY A 37 5.18 19.74 -10.69
N ARG A 38 5.43 20.79 -11.49
CA ARG A 38 6.59 21.69 -11.35
C ARG A 38 6.24 23.06 -10.77
N MET A 39 4.99 23.28 -10.39
CA MET A 39 4.49 24.55 -9.86
C MET A 39 4.11 24.43 -8.39
N PHE A 40 4.07 25.56 -7.69
CA PHE A 40 3.61 25.67 -6.31
C PHE A 40 2.46 26.67 -6.24
N ILE A 41 1.31 26.22 -5.75
CA ILE A 41 0.08 27.03 -5.63
C ILE A 41 -0.10 27.41 -4.17
N LYS A 42 -0.34 28.69 -3.91
CA LYS A 42 -0.65 29.19 -2.56
C LYS A 42 -2.02 28.68 -2.13
N GLU A 43 -2.08 28.02 -0.98
CA GLU A 43 -3.32 27.51 -0.37
C GLU A 43 -3.26 27.66 1.15
N ASP A 44 -4.42 27.53 1.79
CA ASP A 44 -4.51 27.55 3.24
C ASP A 44 -3.92 26.27 3.84
N ILE A 45 -3.23 26.41 4.98
CA ILE A 45 -2.62 25.27 5.67
C ILE A 45 -3.65 24.22 6.09
N SER A 46 -4.90 24.63 6.34
CA SER A 46 -6.02 23.73 6.65
C SER A 46 -6.34 22.78 5.49
N MET A 47 -6.33 23.30 4.25
CA MET A 47 -6.54 22.47 3.06
C MET A 47 -5.42 21.45 2.88
N LEU A 48 -4.17 21.86 3.15
CA LEU A 48 -3.01 20.98 3.08
C LEU A 48 -3.06 19.87 4.15
N LYS A 49 -3.50 20.19 5.37
CA LYS A 49 -3.73 19.20 6.46
C LYS A 49 -4.82 18.18 6.06
N ASP A 50 -5.93 18.65 5.51
CA ASP A 50 -7.02 17.78 5.04
C ASP A 50 -6.58 16.85 3.90
N GLU A 51 -5.78 17.35 2.96
CA GLU A 51 -5.23 16.54 1.87
C GLU A 51 -4.29 15.46 2.40
N LEU A 52 -3.37 15.80 3.31
CA LEU A 52 -2.46 14.84 3.95
C LEU A 52 -3.23 13.75 4.71
N HIS A 53 -4.31 14.13 5.41
CA HIS A 53 -5.17 13.17 6.10
C HIS A 53 -5.89 12.24 5.11
N LYS A 54 -6.48 12.80 4.04
CA LYS A 54 -7.10 12.01 2.96
C LYS A 54 -6.09 11.06 2.30
N LYS A 55 -4.86 11.52 2.08
CA LYS A 55 -3.77 10.73 1.48
C LYS A 55 -3.37 9.56 2.39
N SER A 56 -3.19 9.80 3.69
CA SER A 56 -2.90 8.74 4.66
C SER A 56 -4.05 7.72 4.76
N ALA A 57 -5.30 8.21 4.80
CA ALA A 57 -6.48 7.35 4.85
C ALA A 57 -6.63 6.48 3.59
N SER A 58 -6.39 7.05 2.41
CA SER A 58 -6.37 6.31 1.14
C SER A 58 -5.27 5.25 1.12
N ALA A 59 -4.04 5.62 1.46
CA ALA A 59 -2.91 4.71 1.51
C ALA A 59 -3.18 3.54 2.49
N SER A 60 -3.80 3.82 3.65
CA SER A 60 -4.20 2.79 4.62
C SER A 60 -5.22 1.79 4.04
N LYS A 61 -6.23 2.27 3.30
CA LYS A 61 -7.21 1.39 2.65
C LYS A 61 -6.56 0.50 1.59
N GLU A 62 -5.66 1.07 0.80
CA GLU A 62 -4.94 0.32 -0.25
C GLU A 62 -3.98 -0.72 0.34
N ILE A 63 -3.31 -0.41 1.45
CA ILE A 63 -2.48 -1.38 2.18
C ILE A 63 -3.32 -2.58 2.57
N VAL A 64 -4.46 -2.37 3.23
CA VAL A 64 -5.36 -3.48 3.64
C VAL A 64 -5.84 -4.29 2.44
N ALA A 65 -6.18 -3.64 1.33
CA ALA A 65 -6.59 -4.33 0.11
C ALA A 65 -5.45 -5.17 -0.48
N MET A 66 -4.23 -4.65 -0.52
CA MET A 66 -3.05 -5.35 -1.03
C MET A 66 -2.62 -6.50 -0.10
N GLU A 67 -2.75 -6.36 1.21
CA GLU A 67 -2.49 -7.44 2.17
C GLU A 67 -3.45 -8.61 1.93
N ARG A 68 -4.74 -8.32 1.78
CA ARG A 68 -5.75 -9.36 1.46
C ARG A 68 -5.44 -10.05 0.14
N ALA A 69 -5.06 -9.29 -0.88
CA ALA A 69 -4.67 -9.83 -2.16
C ALA A 69 -3.40 -10.71 -2.05
N ALA A 70 -2.41 -10.27 -1.28
CA ALA A 70 -1.18 -11.03 -1.05
C ALA A 70 -1.48 -12.37 -0.35
N THR A 71 -2.25 -12.36 0.73
CA THR A 71 -2.61 -13.58 1.46
C THR A 71 -3.38 -14.56 0.59
N LYS A 72 -4.33 -14.07 -0.23
CA LYS A 72 -5.08 -14.90 -1.17
C LYS A 72 -4.15 -15.57 -2.19
N LEU A 73 -3.28 -14.79 -2.84
CA LEU A 73 -2.35 -15.29 -3.84
C LEU A 73 -1.35 -16.30 -3.24
N GLU A 74 -0.90 -16.08 -2.01
CA GLU A 74 -0.05 -17.03 -1.28
C GLU A 74 -0.79 -18.35 -0.95
N GLY A 75 -2.10 -18.28 -0.66
CA GLY A 75 -2.95 -19.46 -0.49
C GLY A 75 -3.14 -20.23 -1.79
N ASP A 76 -3.56 -19.53 -2.86
CA ASP A 76 -3.77 -20.11 -4.20
C ASP A 76 -2.47 -20.77 -4.72
N LEU A 77 -1.31 -20.17 -4.44
CA LEU A 77 -0.01 -20.76 -4.79
C LEU A 77 0.24 -22.08 -4.06
N LYS A 78 0.01 -22.15 -2.75
CA LYS A 78 0.20 -23.39 -1.98
C LYS A 78 -0.75 -24.51 -2.43
N ASP A 79 -2.00 -24.15 -2.70
CA ASP A 79 -3.01 -25.12 -3.13
C ASP A 79 -2.68 -25.67 -4.53
N THR A 80 -2.21 -24.82 -5.44
CA THR A 80 -1.76 -25.24 -6.77
C THR A 80 -0.48 -26.09 -6.69
N GLU A 81 0.50 -25.71 -5.87
CA GLU A 81 1.71 -26.51 -5.63
C GLU A 81 1.37 -27.90 -5.08
N ARG A 82 0.47 -27.99 -4.10
CA ARG A 82 0.02 -29.26 -3.53
C ARG A 82 -0.69 -30.13 -4.56
N THR A 83 -1.61 -29.55 -5.32
CA THR A 83 -2.34 -30.23 -6.40
C THR A 83 -1.37 -30.81 -7.43
N LEU A 84 -0.34 -30.04 -7.79
CA LEU A 84 0.66 -30.45 -8.77
C LEU A 84 1.56 -31.57 -8.23
N GLN A 85 1.96 -31.51 -6.96
CA GLN A 85 2.70 -32.59 -6.31
C GLN A 85 1.89 -33.90 -6.23
N ASP A 86 0.61 -33.82 -5.91
CA ASP A 86 -0.27 -34.99 -5.83
C ASP A 86 -0.49 -35.63 -7.22
N LEU A 87 -0.63 -34.81 -8.26
CA LEU A 87 -0.68 -35.28 -9.65
C LEU A 87 0.62 -36.00 -10.06
N ILE A 88 1.78 -35.42 -9.75
CA ILE A 88 3.09 -36.05 -10.06
C ILE A 88 3.22 -37.39 -9.32
N LYS A 89 2.87 -37.45 -8.03
CA LYS A 89 2.91 -38.70 -7.26
C LYS A 89 2.02 -39.78 -7.87
N LYS A 90 0.81 -39.41 -8.29
CA LYS A 90 -0.14 -40.33 -8.94
C LYS A 90 0.39 -40.90 -10.26
N VAL A 91 1.03 -40.06 -11.09
CA VAL A 91 1.65 -40.50 -12.34
C VAL A 91 2.84 -41.44 -12.07
N MET A 92 3.69 -41.10 -11.09
CA MET A 92 4.85 -41.91 -10.71
C MET A 92 4.48 -43.27 -10.11
N SER A 93 3.33 -43.38 -9.42
CA SER A 93 2.85 -44.66 -8.91
C SER A 93 2.22 -45.54 -9.99
N GLN A 94 1.64 -44.96 -11.04
CA GLN A 94 1.04 -45.71 -12.15
C GLN A 94 2.05 -46.23 -13.18
N GLY A 95 3.26 -45.68 -13.23
CA GLY A 95 4.35 -46.18 -14.09
C GLY A 95 5.19 -47.32 -13.49
N LYS A 96 4.80 -47.86 -12.33
CA LYS A 96 5.50 -48.96 -11.63
C LYS A 96 4.80 -50.33 -11.75
N GLU A 97 3.72 -50.41 -12.51
CA GLU A 97 3.07 -51.67 -12.96
C GLU A 97 3.40 -51.92 -14.43
#